data_AF-A0AA36F9U0-F1
#
_entry.id   AF-A0AA36F9U0-F1
#
_cell.length_a   1.000
_cell.length_b   1.000
_cell.length_c   1.000
_cell.angle_alpha   90.00
_cell.angle_beta   90.00
_cell.angle_gamma   90.00
#
_symmetry.space_group_name_H-M   'P 1'
#
loop_
_entity.id
_entity.type
_entity.pdbx_description
1 polymer ?
#
loop_
_entity_poly.entity_id
_entity_poly.type
_entity_poly.pdbx_seq_one_letter_code
_entity_poly.pdbx_strand_id
1 'polypeptide(L)'
;MAAIERMRNSNDSISQIASVLRDQNQPLTERFRALFTLRNLGGKKAINAIAGTFSDPSALLKHELAYCLGQMQDDYAVSILTEVLEDENQEVIVRHEAACSYVSVSHTTNQVVTWLRSSQEKLVQKSIQFYRSCTTC
;
A
#
# COMPACT_ATOMS: atom_id res chain seq x y z
N MET A 1 8.04 -25.07 21.88
CA MET A 1 7.07 -25.67 20.94
C MET A 1 5.86 -24.78 20.68
N ALA A 2 5.15 -24.22 21.69
CA ALA A 2 3.94 -23.40 21.46
C ALA A 2 4.13 -22.10 20.63
N ALA A 3 5.30 -21.46 20.67
CA ALA A 3 5.56 -20.22 19.90
C ALA A 3 5.72 -20.48 18.39
N ILE A 4 6.39 -21.58 18.02
CA ILE A 4 6.58 -21.98 16.61
C ILE A 4 5.24 -22.37 15.99
N GLU A 5 4.38 -23.04 16.75
CA GLU A 5 3.06 -23.46 16.30
C GLU A 5 2.09 -22.27 16.16
N ARG A 6 2.14 -21.30 17.07
CA ARG A 6 1.41 -20.02 16.93
C ARG A 6 1.88 -19.21 15.73
N MET A 7 3.19 -19.09 15.51
CA MET A 7 3.74 -18.42 14.33
C MET A 7 3.37 -19.13 13.03
N ARG A 8 3.38 -20.47 13.01
CA ARG A 8 2.93 -21.27 11.86
C ARG A 8 1.44 -21.04 11.59
N ASN A 9 0.59 -21.04 12.61
CA ASN A 9 -0.84 -20.75 12.45
C ASN A 9 -1.11 -19.33 11.95
N SER A 10 -0.34 -18.33 12.40
CA SER A 10 -0.45 -16.96 11.88
C SER A 10 0.05 -16.85 10.43
N ASN A 11 1.09 -17.59 10.07
CA ASN A 11 1.60 -17.63 8.69
C ASN A 11 0.60 -18.28 7.73
N ASP A 12 0.03 -19.43 8.15
CA ASP A 12 -0.99 -20.14 7.39
C ASP A 12 -2.24 -19.25 7.24
N SER A 13 -2.61 -18.51 8.28
CA SER A 13 -3.69 -17.52 8.25
C SER A 13 -3.43 -16.38 7.26
N ILE A 14 -2.24 -15.78 7.26
CA ILE A 14 -1.88 -14.70 6.32
C ILE A 14 -1.96 -15.19 4.87
N SER A 15 -1.43 -16.38 4.58
CA SER A 15 -1.48 -16.96 3.23
C SER A 15 -2.93 -17.21 2.76
N GLN A 16 -3.81 -17.68 3.65
CA GLN A 16 -5.23 -17.88 3.35
C GLN A 16 -5.93 -16.54 3.07
N ILE A 17 -5.75 -15.54 3.91
CA ILE A 17 -6.36 -14.21 3.72
C ILE A 17 -5.82 -13.56 2.43
N ALA A 18 -4.53 -13.70 2.15
CA ALA A 18 -3.91 -13.20 0.93
C ALA A 18 -4.46 -13.88 -0.33
N SER A 19 -4.95 -15.13 -0.24
CA SER A 19 -5.58 -15.81 -1.37
C SER A 19 -6.95 -15.21 -1.69
N VAL A 20 -7.75 -14.87 -0.66
CA VAL A 20 -9.03 -14.16 -0.82
C VAL A 20 -8.81 -12.78 -1.42
N LEU A 21 -7.79 -12.04 -0.96
CA LEU A 21 -7.46 -10.72 -1.50
C LEU A 21 -7.13 -10.77 -3.01
N ARG A 22 -6.42 -11.81 -3.47
CA ARG A 22 -5.97 -11.95 -4.87
C ARG A 22 -6.97 -12.63 -5.80
N ASP A 23 -8.00 -13.28 -5.26
CA ASP A 23 -9.00 -13.99 -6.07
C ASP A 23 -9.99 -13.00 -6.69
N GLN A 24 -9.86 -12.78 -8.00
CA GLN A 24 -10.73 -11.88 -8.77
C GLN A 24 -12.17 -12.39 -8.90
N ASN A 25 -12.44 -13.66 -8.57
CA ASN A 25 -13.79 -14.20 -8.53
C ASN A 25 -14.51 -13.87 -7.21
N GLN A 26 -13.78 -13.40 -6.18
CA GLN A 26 -14.40 -12.96 -4.94
C GLN A 26 -15.09 -11.60 -5.13
N PRO A 27 -16.23 -11.38 -4.47
CA PRO A 27 -16.82 -10.06 -4.38
C PRO A 27 -15.81 -9.06 -3.82
N LEU A 28 -15.76 -7.86 -4.41
CA LEU A 28 -14.82 -6.82 -4.01
C LEU A 28 -14.92 -6.49 -2.50
N THR A 29 -16.11 -6.63 -1.91
CA THR A 29 -16.34 -6.49 -0.46
C THR A 29 -15.54 -7.49 0.37
N GLU A 30 -15.45 -8.75 -0.04
CA GLU A 30 -14.65 -9.77 0.66
C GLU A 30 -13.16 -9.50 0.50
N ARG A 31 -12.76 -9.04 -0.69
CA ARG A 31 -11.37 -8.65 -0.98
C ARG A 31 -10.93 -7.48 -0.10
N PHE A 32 -11.79 -6.47 0.10
CA PHE A 32 -11.53 -5.38 1.05
C PHE A 32 -11.46 -5.86 2.50
N ARG A 33 -12.33 -6.78 2.93
CA ARG A 33 -12.22 -7.37 4.27
C ARG A 33 -10.89 -8.10 4.45
N ALA A 34 -10.45 -8.85 3.45
CA ALA A 34 -9.15 -9.52 3.47
C ALA A 34 -8.00 -8.50 3.57
N LEU A 35 -8.03 -7.44 2.77
CA LEU A 35 -7.06 -6.34 2.82
C LEU A 35 -6.97 -5.71 4.21
N PHE A 36 -8.08 -5.27 4.79
CA PHE A 36 -8.09 -4.64 6.11
C PHE A 36 -7.68 -5.61 7.23
N THR A 37 -7.97 -6.90 7.06
CA THR A 37 -7.50 -7.93 7.99
C THR A 37 -5.97 -8.05 7.93
N LEU A 38 -5.37 -8.11 6.73
CA LEU A 38 -3.92 -8.13 6.55
C LEU A 38 -3.25 -6.88 7.14
N ARG A 39 -3.83 -5.70 6.89
CA ARG A 39 -3.37 -4.44 7.49
C ARG A 39 -3.33 -4.54 9.02
N ASN A 40 -4.40 -5.03 9.64
CA ASN A 40 -4.50 -5.16 11.10
C ASN A 40 -3.52 -6.21 11.68
N LEU A 41 -3.22 -7.27 10.91
CA LEU A 41 -2.25 -8.29 11.32
C LEU A 41 -0.81 -7.75 11.30
N GLY A 42 -0.50 -6.88 10.34
CA GLY A 42 0.80 -6.23 10.29
C GLY A 42 1.97 -7.15 9.90
N GLY A 43 3.15 -6.54 9.86
CA GLY A 43 4.42 -7.22 9.62
C GLY A 43 4.70 -7.57 8.15
N LYS A 44 5.96 -7.90 7.88
CA LYS A 44 6.52 -8.08 6.52
C LYS A 44 5.73 -9.05 5.64
N LYS A 45 5.15 -10.11 6.22
CA LYS A 45 4.36 -11.09 5.46
C LYS A 45 3.02 -10.52 4.99
N ALA A 46 2.33 -9.76 5.83
CA ALA A 46 1.10 -9.09 5.43
C ALA A 46 1.40 -8.00 4.40
N ILE A 47 2.48 -7.23 4.58
CA ILE A 47 2.96 -6.24 3.61
C ILE A 47 3.22 -6.89 2.25
N ASN A 48 3.97 -8.01 2.20
CA ASN A 48 4.23 -8.73 0.96
C ASN A 48 2.96 -9.31 0.32
N ALA A 49 1.99 -9.75 1.12
CA ALA A 49 0.70 -10.21 0.63
C ALA A 49 -0.11 -9.09 -0.03
N ILE A 50 -0.13 -7.90 0.57
CA ILE A 50 -0.78 -6.71 0.02
C ILE A 50 -0.05 -6.28 -1.26
N ALA A 51 1.28 -6.17 -1.21
CA ALA A 51 2.12 -5.76 -2.34
C ALA A 51 1.94 -6.67 -3.57
N GLY A 52 1.81 -7.98 -3.36
CA GLY A 52 1.56 -8.95 -4.43
C GLY A 52 0.21 -8.80 -5.15
N THR A 53 -0.60 -7.79 -4.80
CA THR A 53 -1.92 -7.52 -5.40
C THR A 53 -1.95 -6.22 -6.23
N PHE A 54 -0.85 -5.48 -6.37
CA PHE A 54 -0.79 -4.25 -7.19
C PHE A 54 -0.93 -4.49 -8.71
N SER A 55 -1.01 -5.74 -9.16
CA SER A 55 -1.35 -6.10 -10.54
C SER A 55 -2.85 -6.28 -10.78
N ASP A 56 -3.69 -6.03 -9.77
CA ASP A 56 -5.14 -6.15 -9.91
C ASP A 56 -5.72 -5.12 -10.90
N PRO A 57 -6.71 -5.50 -11.73
CA PRO A 57 -7.32 -4.55 -12.67
C PRO A 57 -8.11 -3.43 -12.01
N SER A 58 -8.49 -3.54 -10.73
CA SER A 58 -9.25 -2.52 -10.03
C SER A 58 -8.35 -1.41 -9.49
N ALA A 59 -8.35 -0.26 -10.15
CA ALA A 59 -7.69 0.96 -9.66
C ALA A 59 -8.13 1.34 -8.24
N LEU A 60 -9.41 1.12 -7.90
CA LEU A 60 -9.95 1.36 -6.56
C LEU A 60 -9.30 0.43 -5.52
N LEU A 61 -9.15 -0.86 -5.84
CA LEU A 61 -8.49 -1.79 -4.92
C LEU A 61 -7.02 -1.42 -4.76
N LYS A 62 -6.30 -1.16 -5.86
CA LYS A 62 -4.89 -0.77 -5.83
C LYS A 62 -4.62 0.49 -5.02
N HIS A 63 -5.48 1.50 -5.15
CA HIS A 63 -5.47 2.68 -4.28
C HIS A 63 -5.55 2.27 -2.80
N GLU A 64 -6.50 1.42 -2.44
CA GLU A 64 -6.67 0.98 -1.06
C GLU A 64 -5.51 0.12 -0.55
N LEU A 65 -4.84 -0.65 -1.43
CA LEU A 65 -3.62 -1.38 -1.08
C LEU A 65 -2.53 -0.40 -0.61
N ALA A 66 -2.28 0.66 -1.40
CA ALA A 66 -1.31 1.69 -1.05
C ALA A 66 -1.69 2.39 0.26
N TYR A 67 -2.96 2.80 0.40
CA TYR A 67 -3.47 3.41 1.61
C TYR A 67 -3.25 2.54 2.85
N CYS A 68 -3.55 1.23 2.76
CA CYS A 68 -3.33 0.30 3.86
C CYS A 68 -1.85 0.14 4.20
N LEU A 69 -0.95 0.09 3.22
CA LEU A 69 0.49 0.07 3.46
C LEU A 69 0.96 1.34 4.18
N GLY A 70 0.42 2.51 3.82
CA GLY A 70 0.63 3.76 4.55
C GLY A 70 0.18 3.66 6.00
N GLN A 71 -1.05 3.19 6.25
CA GLN A 71 -1.60 3.03 7.61
C GLN A 71 -0.81 2.06 8.50
N MET A 72 -0.08 1.10 7.91
CA MET A 72 0.73 0.14 8.67
C MET A 72 1.97 0.77 9.30
N GLN A 73 2.41 1.95 8.85
CA GLN A 73 3.54 2.70 9.41
C GLN A 73 4.82 1.84 9.58
N ASP A 74 5.05 0.91 8.66
CA ASP A 74 6.21 0.01 8.66
C ASP A 74 7.14 0.39 7.51
N ASP A 75 8.38 0.76 7.83
CA ASP A 75 9.41 1.16 6.87
C ASP A 75 9.67 0.11 5.78
N TYR A 76 9.34 -1.16 6.03
CA TYR A 76 9.43 -2.21 5.01
C TYR A 76 8.53 -1.94 3.80
N ALA A 77 7.45 -1.17 3.95
CA ALA A 77 6.57 -0.77 2.86
C ALA A 77 7.17 0.32 1.95
N VAL A 78 8.22 1.03 2.39
CA VAL A 78 8.78 2.19 1.67
C VAL A 78 9.23 1.81 0.26
N SER A 79 9.99 0.71 0.10
CA SER A 79 10.46 0.30 -1.23
C SER A 79 9.32 -0.09 -2.16
N ILE A 80 8.28 -0.74 -1.63
CA ILE A 80 7.08 -1.13 -2.39
C ILE A 80 6.32 0.13 -2.85
N LEU A 81 6.15 1.10 -1.95
CA LEU A 81 5.47 2.35 -2.27
C LEU A 81 6.25 3.18 -3.29
N THR A 82 7.59 3.15 -3.25
CA THR A 82 8.44 3.76 -4.29
C THR A 82 8.23 3.10 -5.65
N GLU A 83 8.23 1.77 -5.72
CA GLU A 83 7.98 1.04 -6.98
C GLU A 83 6.62 1.38 -7.59
N VAL A 84 5.55 1.42 -6.77
CA VAL A 84 4.20 1.77 -7.23
C VAL A 84 4.11 3.23 -7.67
N LEU A 85 4.79 4.14 -6.97
CA LEU A 85 4.85 5.55 -7.35
C LEU A 85 5.52 5.76 -8.70
N GLU A 86 6.64 5.07 -8.94
CA GLU A 86 7.46 5.21 -10.15
C GLU A 86 6.89 4.47 -11.36
N ASP A 87 6.01 3.48 -11.18
CA ASP A 87 5.37 2.73 -12.27
C ASP A 87 4.37 3.60 -13.06
N GLU A 88 4.76 4.04 -14.26
CA GLU A 88 3.92 4.81 -15.18
C GLU A 88 2.72 4.02 -15.74
N ASN A 89 2.67 2.69 -15.54
CA ASN A 89 1.52 1.89 -15.93
C ASN A 89 0.42 1.86 -14.85
N GLN A 90 0.71 2.34 -13.64
CA GLN A 90 -0.30 2.51 -12.60
C GLN A 90 -1.15 3.75 -12.86
N GLU A 91 -2.42 3.68 -12.48
CA GLU A 91 -3.31 4.82 -12.61
C GLU A 91 -2.86 5.96 -11.69
N VAL A 92 -3.08 7.19 -12.15
CA VAL A 92 -2.70 8.42 -11.42
C VAL A 92 -3.19 8.42 -9.97
N ILE A 93 -4.39 7.89 -9.71
CA ILE A 93 -4.97 7.80 -8.36
C ILE A 93 -4.20 6.83 -7.45
N VAL A 94 -3.67 5.73 -7.99
CA VAL A 94 -2.88 4.75 -7.24
C VAL A 94 -1.51 5.35 -6.90
N ARG A 95 -0.87 5.99 -7.88
CA ARG A 95 0.44 6.65 -7.70
C ARG A 95 0.36 7.81 -6.71
N HIS A 96 -0.74 8.58 -6.76
CA HIS A 96 -1.06 9.61 -5.78
C HIS A 96 -1.11 9.05 -4.35
N GLU A 97 -1.86 7.96 -4.15
CA GLU A 97 -1.99 7.35 -2.82
C GLU A 97 -0.67 6.71 -2.35
N ALA A 98 0.10 6.11 -3.26
CA ALA A 98 1.44 5.61 -2.97
C ALA A 98 2.39 6.72 -2.52
N ALA A 99 2.34 7.90 -3.15
CA ALA A 99 3.10 9.07 -2.70
C ALA A 99 2.68 9.53 -1.30
N CYS A 100 1.37 9.62 -1.02
CA CYS A 100 0.85 10.01 0.28
C CYS A 100 1.27 9.01 1.38
N SER A 101 1.14 7.72 1.10
CA SER A 101 1.55 6.64 1.99
C SER A 101 3.07 6.61 2.20
N TYR A 102 3.86 6.85 1.16
CA TYR A 102 5.32 6.95 1.26
C TYR A 102 5.73 8.07 2.23
N VAL A 103 5.16 9.27 2.08
CA VAL A 103 5.48 10.41 2.97
C VAL A 103 5.04 10.11 4.39
N SER A 104 3.88 9.46 4.55
CA SER A 104 3.37 9.08 5.86
C SER A 104 4.32 8.13 6.60
N VAL A 105 4.84 7.10 5.92
CA VAL A 105 5.74 6.10 6.51
C VAL A 105 7.17 6.63 6.66
N SER A 106 7.74 7.21 5.59
CA SER A 106 9.15 7.60 5.55
C SER A 106 9.44 8.95 6.23
N HIS A 107 8.39 9.73 6.53
CA HIS A 107 8.47 11.10 7.02
C HIS A 107 9.34 12.03 6.16
N THR A 108 9.56 11.68 4.89
CA THR A 108 10.36 12.48 3.95
C THR A 108 9.61 12.72 2.65
N THR A 109 9.94 13.83 2.00
CA THR A 109 9.36 14.23 0.71
C THR A 109 10.38 14.17 -0.42
N ASN A 110 11.63 13.78 -0.16
CA ASN A 110 12.73 13.91 -1.12
C ASN A 110 12.51 13.10 -2.41
N GLN A 111 12.12 11.83 -2.30
CA GLN A 111 11.82 10.99 -3.47
C GLN A 111 10.59 11.52 -4.21
N VAL A 112 9.52 11.82 -3.49
CA VAL A 112 8.26 12.29 -4.08
C VAL A 112 8.46 13.63 -4.81
N VAL A 113 9.25 14.56 -4.26
CA VAL A 113 9.60 15.83 -4.92
C VAL A 113 10.41 15.61 -6.20
N THR A 114 11.29 14.61 -6.22
CA THR A 114 12.07 14.26 -7.42
C THR A 114 11.14 13.75 -8.51
N TRP A 115 10.24 12.83 -8.18
CA TRP A 115 9.21 12.33 -9.08
C TRP A 115 8.26 13.44 -9.57
N LEU A 116 7.86 14.37 -8.70
CA LEU A 116 6.97 15.47 -9.07
C LEU A 116 7.56 16.36 -10.17
N ARG A 117 8.89 16.52 -10.18
CA ARG A 117 9.59 17.33 -11.17
C ARG A 117 9.67 16.64 -12.53
N SER A 118 9.67 15.31 -12.56
CA SER A 118 9.65 14.54 -13.80
C SER A 118 8.23 14.29 -14.32
N SER A 119 7.22 14.26 -13.45
CA SER A 119 5.83 13.99 -13.81
C SER A 119 5.07 15.24 -14.28
N GLN A 120 4.38 15.16 -15.42
CA GLN A 120 3.48 16.21 -15.92
C GLN A 120 2.07 16.17 -15.26
N GLU A 121 1.84 15.27 -14.30
CA GLU A 121 0.52 15.00 -13.74
C GLU A 121 0.13 15.99 -12.63
N LYS A 122 -0.73 16.95 -12.99
CA LYS A 122 -1.23 18.02 -12.09
C LYS A 122 -1.93 17.51 -10.83
N LEU A 123 -2.54 16.33 -10.86
CA LEU A 123 -3.27 15.77 -9.71
C LEU A 123 -2.31 15.36 -8.59
N VAL A 124 -1.16 14.79 -8.91
CA VAL A 124 -0.16 14.39 -7.91
C VAL A 124 0.62 15.60 -7.37
N GLN A 125 0.82 16.64 -8.19
CA GLN A 125 1.42 17.90 -7.72
C GLN A 125 0.57 18.58 -6.63
N LYS A 126 -0.76 18.57 -6.75
CA LYS A 126 -1.66 19.20 -5.78
C LYS A 126 -1.72 18.45 -4.45
N SER A 127 -1.61 17.14 -4.45
CA SER A 127 -1.73 16.34 -3.22
C SER A 127 -0.60 16.55 -2.22
N ILE A 128 0.62 16.79 -2.71
CA ILE A 128 1.78 17.02 -1.82
C ILE A 128 1.77 18.45 -1.28
N GLN A 129 1.23 19.41 -2.03
CA GLN A 129 0.97 20.76 -1.50
C GLN A 129 -0.02 20.72 -0.33
N PHE A 130 -1.03 19.84 -0.38
CA PHE A 130 -1.95 19.58 0.74
C PHE A 130 -1.25 18.89 1.92
N TYR A 131 -0.36 17.92 1.67
CA TYR A 131 0.39 17.27 2.75
C TYR A 131 1.39 18.22 3.45
N ARG A 132 2.06 19.11 2.71
CA ARG A 132 2.91 20.16 3.30
C ARG A 132 2.14 21.08 4.26
N SER A 133 0.85 21.30 4.04
CA SER A 133 0.00 22.05 4.96
C SER A 133 -0.50 21.25 6.16
N CYS A 134 -0.54 19.92 6.08
CA CYS A 134 -0.97 19.05 7.18
C CYS A 134 0.17 18.67 8.15
N THR A 135 1.43 18.63 7.70
CA THR A 135 2.59 18.30 8.54
C THR A 135 3.22 19.51 9.26
N THR A 136 2.65 20.71 9.13
CA THR A 136 3.10 21.94 9.80
C THR A 136 2.27 22.34 11.03
N CYS A 137 1.56 21.38 11.64
CA CYS A 137 0.89 21.60 12.93
C CYS A 137 1.73 21.03 14.08
#